data_AF-A0A0W0UIR5-F1
#
_entry.id   AF-A0A0W0UIR5-F1
#
_cell.length_a   1.000
_cell.length_b   1.000
_cell.length_c   1.000
_cell.angle_alpha   90.00
_cell.angle_beta   90.00
_cell.angle_gamma   90.00
#
_symmetry.space_group_name_H-M   'P 1'
#
loop_
_entity.id
_entity.type
_entity.pdbx_description
1 polymer ?
#
loop_
_entity_poly.entity_id
_entity_poly.type
_entity_poly.pdbx_seq_one_letter_code
_entity_poly.pdbx_strand_id
1 'polypeptide(L)'
;MLPGLLCSYLISNAYAQNALLTYNPMVLRIAFASFLAYVLGQLLDIAVFQRLRAQSKWWVAPSVSNVFGNLFDTYCFFFVAFYHSTNGFLSIHWVEIATVDLVFKLLISMVSFLPLYGFILKLLLQNRPMKASVASN
;
A
#
# COMPACT_ATOMS: atom_id res chain seq x y z
N MET A 1 12.50 -2.74 1.39
CA MET A 1 12.10 -3.54 0.21
C MET A 1 13.12 -4.60 -0.18
N LEU A 2 14.37 -4.24 -0.47
CA LEU A 2 15.40 -5.18 -0.98
C LEU A 2 15.57 -6.46 -0.13
N PRO A 3 15.65 -6.40 1.22
CA PRO A 3 15.73 -7.62 2.03
C PRO A 3 14.47 -8.50 1.92
N GLY A 4 13.28 -7.89 1.90
CA GLY A 4 12.00 -8.61 1.79
C GLY A 4 11.82 -9.29 0.42
N LEU A 5 12.32 -8.67 -0.65
CA LEU A 5 12.31 -9.25 -1.98
C LEU A 5 13.21 -10.48 -2.06
N LEU A 6 14.43 -10.38 -1.49
CA LEU A 6 15.35 -11.52 -1.39
C LEU A 6 14.74 -12.66 -0.55
N CYS A 7 14.18 -12.35 0.62
CA CYS A 7 13.52 -13.33 1.46
C CYS A 7 12.32 -13.99 0.76
N SER A 8 11.45 -13.21 0.12
CA SER A 8 10.28 -13.74 -0.60
C SER A 8 10.68 -14.65 -1.77
N TYR A 9 11.72 -14.29 -2.51
CA TYR A 9 12.24 -15.10 -3.62
C TYR A 9 12.83 -16.41 -3.10
N LEU A 10 13.71 -16.36 -2.09
CA LEU A 10 14.36 -17.54 -1.53
C LEU A 10 13.34 -18.51 -0.91
N ILE A 11 12.35 -18.00 -0.16
CA ILE A 11 11.30 -18.81 0.47
C ILE A 11 10.40 -19.44 -0.59
N SER A 12 9.96 -18.67 -1.60
CA SER A 12 9.10 -19.20 -2.68
C SER A 12 9.82 -20.26 -3.50
N ASN A 13 11.12 -20.08 -3.76
CA ASN A 13 11.92 -21.04 -4.54
C ASN A 13 12.17 -22.34 -3.75
N ALA A 14 12.48 -22.22 -2.46
CA ALA A 14 12.61 -23.36 -1.56
C ALA A 14 11.35 -24.23 -1.55
N TYR A 15 10.18 -23.62 -1.46
CA TYR A 15 8.91 -24.35 -1.39
C TYR A 15 8.46 -24.92 -2.74
N ALA A 16 8.73 -24.22 -3.85
CA ALA A 16 8.29 -24.64 -5.18
C ALA A 16 9.16 -25.74 -5.79
N GLN A 17 10.47 -25.74 -5.52
CA GLN A 17 11.42 -26.58 -6.26
C GLN A 17 12.48 -27.27 -5.38
N ASN A 18 12.39 -27.19 -4.04
CA ASN A 18 13.39 -27.71 -3.09
C ASN A 18 14.84 -27.23 -3.36
N ALA A 19 15.00 -26.10 -4.07
CA ALA A 19 16.30 -25.54 -4.44
C ALA A 19 16.23 -24.00 -4.45
N LEU A 20 17.23 -23.36 -3.84
CA LEU A 20 17.20 -21.92 -3.53
C LEU A 20 17.48 -21.00 -4.73
N LEU A 21 18.17 -21.51 -5.76
CA LEU A 21 18.67 -20.71 -6.89
C LEU A 21 18.12 -21.17 -8.26
N THR A 22 17.07 -21.98 -8.28
CA THR A 22 16.45 -22.40 -9.54
C THR A 22 15.76 -21.23 -10.22
N TYR A 23 15.95 -21.10 -11.53
CA TYR A 23 15.37 -20.03 -12.33
C TYR A 23 13.87 -20.29 -12.55
N ASN A 24 13.02 -19.53 -11.85
CA ASN A 24 11.59 -19.54 -12.09
C ASN A 24 11.13 -18.17 -12.65
N PRO A 25 10.88 -18.06 -13.97
CA PRO A 25 10.57 -16.79 -14.61
C PRO A 25 9.26 -16.18 -14.10
N MET A 26 8.31 -17.00 -13.62
CA MET A 26 7.05 -16.54 -13.06
C MET A 26 7.25 -15.91 -11.68
N VAL A 27 8.01 -16.57 -10.80
CA VAL A 27 8.34 -16.03 -9.46
C VAL A 27 9.17 -14.76 -9.56
N LEU A 28 10.17 -14.74 -10.46
CA LEU A 28 10.99 -13.55 -10.71
C LEU A 28 10.14 -12.38 -11.20
N ARG A 29 9.21 -12.64 -12.12
CA ARG A 29 8.30 -11.63 -12.66
C ARG A 29 7.39 -11.06 -11.58
N ILE A 30 6.82 -11.89 -10.71
CA ILE A 30 6.00 -11.44 -9.58
C ILE A 30 6.84 -10.61 -8.60
N ALA A 31 8.04 -11.07 -8.24
CA ALA A 31 8.92 -10.33 -7.33
C ALA A 31 9.29 -8.95 -7.90
N PHE A 32 9.60 -8.89 -9.20
CA PHE A 32 9.87 -7.64 -9.91
C PHE A 32 8.63 -6.73 -9.98
N ALA A 33 7.46 -7.30 -10.27
CA ALA A 33 6.19 -6.56 -10.27
C ALA A 33 5.91 -5.92 -8.91
N SER A 34 6.06 -6.66 -7.80
CA SER A 34 5.87 -6.14 -6.45
C SER A 34 6.85 -5.02 -6.11
N PHE A 35 8.11 -5.14 -6.53
CA PHE A 35 9.10 -4.09 -6.32
C PHE A 35 8.73 -2.81 -7.06
N LEU A 36 8.39 -2.94 -8.35
CA LEU A 36 8.06 -1.79 -9.19
C LEU A 36 6.77 -1.11 -8.70
N ALA A 37 5.74 -1.89 -8.42
CA ALA A 37 4.47 -1.42 -7.89
C ALA A 37 4.67 -0.61 -6.60
N TYR A 38 5.43 -1.16 -5.64
CA TYR A 38 5.70 -0.47 -4.39
C TYR A 38 6.47 0.83 -4.61
N VAL A 39 7.56 0.81 -5.39
CA VAL A 39 8.39 2.00 -5.60
C VAL A 39 7.57 3.11 -6.23
N LEU A 40 6.81 2.81 -7.27
CA LEU A 40 6.01 3.81 -7.96
C LEU A 40 4.81 4.27 -7.13
N GLY A 41 4.11 3.33 -6.47
CA GLY A 41 3.01 3.63 -5.57
C GLY A 41 3.44 4.54 -4.41
N GLN A 42 4.59 4.26 -3.80
CA GLN A 42 5.12 5.05 -2.70
C GLN A 42 5.59 6.43 -3.15
N LEU A 43 6.22 6.55 -4.32
CA LEU A 43 6.61 7.84 -4.88
C LEU A 43 5.38 8.71 -5.18
N LEU A 44 4.32 8.10 -5.73
CA LEU A 44 3.07 8.81 -6.00
C LEU A 44 2.37 9.24 -4.70
N ASP A 45 2.30 8.35 -3.70
CA ASP A 45 1.77 8.67 -2.38
C ASP A 45 2.50 9.88 -1.77
N ILE A 46 3.84 9.87 -1.76
CA ILE A 46 4.64 11.00 -1.26
C ILE A 46 4.38 12.26 -2.08
N ALA A 47 4.36 12.18 -3.41
CA ALA A 47 4.15 13.35 -4.28
C ALA A 47 2.77 13.99 -4.07
N VAL A 48 1.72 13.17 -4.00
CA VAL A 48 0.34 13.62 -3.75
C VAL A 48 0.22 14.20 -2.35
N PHE A 49 0.79 13.53 -1.35
CA PHE A 49 0.78 14.01 0.03
C PHE A 49 1.48 15.37 0.17
N GLN A 50 2.68 15.52 -0.38
CA GLN A 50 3.43 16.79 -0.33
C GLN A 50 2.65 17.93 -0.98
N ARG A 51 1.99 17.66 -2.11
CA ARG A 51 1.18 18.66 -2.82
C ARG A 51 -0.07 19.09 -2.03
N LEU A 52 -0.69 18.15 -1.31
CA LEU A 52 -1.92 18.41 -0.55
C LEU A 52 -1.68 18.80 0.91
N ARG A 53 -0.44 18.73 1.39
CA ARG A 53 -0.07 19.10 2.77
C ARG A 53 -0.44 20.55 3.13
N ALA A 54 -0.48 21.45 2.14
CA ALA A 54 -0.85 22.86 2.35
C ALA A 54 -2.37 23.08 2.57
N GLN A 55 -3.21 22.05 2.45
CA GLN A 55 -4.65 22.16 2.63
C GLN A 55 -5.03 22.29 4.12
N SER A 56 -6.03 23.12 4.44
CA SER A 56 -6.47 23.36 5.83
C SER A 56 -7.03 22.13 6.55
N LYS A 57 -7.46 21.09 5.82
CA LYS A 57 -8.01 19.85 6.38
C LYS A 57 -6.93 18.78 6.43
N TRP A 58 -6.46 18.48 7.65
CA TRP A 58 -5.38 17.52 7.91
C TRP A 58 -5.63 16.10 7.34
N TRP A 59 -6.90 15.68 7.24
CA TRP A 59 -7.29 14.34 6.76
C TRP A 59 -7.33 14.21 5.24
N VAL A 60 -7.36 15.32 4.49
CA VAL A 60 -7.46 15.30 3.03
C VAL A 60 -6.18 14.78 2.42
N ALA A 61 -5.01 15.28 2.85
CA ALA A 61 -3.74 14.86 2.29
C ALA A 61 -3.49 13.34 2.46
N PRO A 62 -3.63 12.74 3.66
CA PRO A 62 -3.48 11.29 3.86
C PRO A 62 -4.52 10.46 3.09
N SER A 63 -5.78 10.88 3.08
CA SER A 63 -6.84 10.08 2.43
C SER A 63 -6.64 10.02 0.92
N VAL A 64 -6.35 11.18 0.31
CA VAL A 64 -6.16 11.29 -1.13
C VAL A 64 -4.87 10.61 -1.55
N SER A 65 -3.75 10.82 -0.82
CA SER A 65 -2.48 10.17 -1.16
C SER A 65 -2.58 8.65 -1.07
N ASN A 66 -3.25 8.13 -0.04
CA ASN A 66 -3.49 6.70 0.12
C ASN A 66 -4.34 6.12 -1.02
N VAL A 67 -5.39 6.81 -1.48
CA VAL A 67 -6.19 6.35 -2.61
C VAL A 67 -5.34 6.26 -3.88
N PHE A 68 -4.61 7.32 -4.23
CA PHE A 68 -3.79 7.34 -5.44
C PHE A 68 -2.61 6.37 -5.37
N GLY A 69 -1.95 6.26 -4.22
CA GLY A 69 -0.85 5.32 -3.99
C GLY A 69 -1.28 3.87 -4.16
N ASN A 70 -2.39 3.46 -3.52
CA ASN A 70 -2.91 2.09 -3.65
C ASN A 70 -3.45 1.77 -5.04
N LEU A 71 -4.08 2.76 -5.71
CA LEU A 71 -4.51 2.63 -7.10
C LEU A 71 -3.32 2.31 -8.00
N PHE A 72 -2.27 3.12 -7.92
CA PHE A 72 -1.10 2.96 -8.78
C PHE A 72 -0.32 1.68 -8.47
N ASP A 73 -0.09 1.38 -7.19
CA ASP A 73 0.54 0.13 -6.75
C ASP A 73 -0.19 -1.10 -7.31
N THR A 74 -1.50 -1.18 -7.10
CA THR A 74 -2.30 -2.35 -7.50
C THR A 74 -2.31 -2.54 -9.01
N TYR A 75 -2.60 -1.49 -9.78
CA TYR A 75 -2.63 -1.61 -11.23
C TYR A 75 -1.24 -1.89 -11.83
N CYS A 76 -0.18 -1.28 -11.31
CA CYS A 76 1.18 -1.59 -11.77
C CYS A 76 1.58 -3.03 -11.41
N PHE A 77 1.22 -3.52 -10.22
CA PHE A 77 1.49 -4.90 -9.84
C PHE A 77 0.80 -5.88 -10.78
N PHE A 78 -0.52 -5.79 -10.92
CA PHE A 78 -1.28 -6.73 -11.74
C PHE A 78 -0.93 -6.62 -13.23
N PHE A 79 -0.63 -5.41 -13.71
CA PHE A 79 -0.13 -5.20 -15.08
C PHE A 79 1.21 -5.93 -15.28
N VAL A 80 2.22 -5.66 -14.46
CA VAL A 80 3.56 -6.26 -14.67
C VAL A 80 3.55 -7.76 -14.40
N ALA A 81 2.82 -8.22 -13.39
CA ALA A 81 2.77 -9.63 -13.01
C ALA A 81 2.00 -10.49 -14.01
N PHE A 82 0.86 -10.01 -14.53
CA PHE A 82 -0.11 -10.88 -15.21
C PHE A 82 -0.43 -10.52 -16.65
N TYR A 83 -0.09 -9.31 -17.11
CA TYR A 83 -0.27 -8.92 -18.51
C TYR A 83 0.50 -9.86 -19.43
N HIS A 84 -0.18 -10.67 -20.24
CA HIS A 84 0.50 -11.66 -21.10
C HIS A 84 1.30 -12.71 -20.28
N SER A 85 0.78 -13.11 -19.13
CA SER A 85 1.33 -14.24 -18.34
C SER A 85 0.88 -15.58 -18.91
N THR A 86 1.61 -16.65 -18.57
CA THR A 86 1.33 -18.02 -19.00
C THR A 86 -0.02 -18.58 -18.53
N ASN A 87 -0.65 -17.94 -17.54
CA ASN A 87 -1.98 -18.29 -17.08
C ASN A 87 -3.04 -17.53 -17.88
N GLY A 88 -3.72 -18.24 -18.79
CA GLY A 88 -4.76 -17.65 -19.66
C GLY A 88 -5.87 -16.93 -18.89
N PHE A 89 -6.34 -17.50 -17.78
CA PHE A 89 -7.36 -16.88 -16.93
C PHE A 89 -6.89 -15.55 -16.33
N LEU A 90 -5.70 -15.53 -15.69
CA LEU A 90 -5.18 -14.28 -15.09
C LEU A 90 -4.84 -13.24 -16.16
N SER A 91 -4.30 -13.64 -17.31
CA SER A 91 -3.98 -12.68 -18.37
C SER A 91 -5.21 -12.01 -18.99
N ILE A 92 -6.37 -12.65 -18.94
CA ILE A 92 -7.63 -12.08 -19.45
C ILE A 92 -8.32 -11.24 -18.35
N HIS A 93 -8.38 -11.75 -17.13
CA HIS A 93 -9.15 -11.15 -16.03
C HIS A 93 -8.34 -10.27 -15.06
N TRP A 94 -7.06 -10.00 -15.32
CA TRP A 94 -6.21 -9.25 -14.37
C TRP A 94 -6.78 -7.89 -13.98
N VAL A 95 -7.49 -7.20 -14.89
CA VAL A 95 -8.12 -5.88 -14.60
C VAL A 95 -9.26 -6.04 -13.60
N GLU A 96 -10.08 -7.07 -13.76
CA GLU A 96 -11.20 -7.36 -12.86
C GLU A 96 -10.66 -7.72 -11.46
N ILE A 97 -9.67 -8.60 -11.40
CA ILE A 97 -9.02 -9.00 -10.15
C ILE A 97 -8.35 -7.79 -9.47
N ALA A 98 -7.62 -6.96 -10.23
CA ALA A 98 -7.01 -5.73 -9.72
C ALA A 98 -8.04 -4.75 -9.17
N THR A 99 -9.18 -4.61 -9.85
CA THR A 99 -10.27 -3.72 -9.42
C THR A 99 -10.89 -4.20 -8.12
N VAL A 100 -11.17 -5.50 -8.01
CA VAL A 100 -11.72 -6.10 -6.79
C VAL A 100 -10.73 -5.95 -5.63
N ASP A 101 -9.46 -6.27 -5.84
CA ASP A 101 -8.39 -6.08 -4.85
C ASP A 101 -8.31 -4.62 -4.36
N LEU A 102 -8.31 -3.67 -5.30
CA LEU A 102 -8.29 -2.25 -4.99
C LEU A 102 -9.50 -1.83 -4.16
N VAL A 103 -10.71 -2.25 -4.54
CA VAL A 103 -11.94 -1.91 -3.80
C VAL A 103 -11.83 -2.40 -2.36
N PHE A 104 -11.40 -3.65 -2.14
CA PHE A 104 -11.21 -4.17 -0.79
C PHE A 104 -10.12 -3.42 -0.03
N LYS A 105 -8.97 -3.14 -0.65
CA LYS A 105 -7.89 -2.34 -0.04
C LYS A 105 -8.38 -0.96 0.39
N LEU A 106 -9.11 -0.25 -0.46
CA LEU A 106 -9.62 1.09 -0.15
C LEU A 106 -10.72 1.06 0.91
N LEU A 107 -11.65 0.09 0.84
CA LEU A 107 -12.70 -0.07 1.86
C LEU A 107 -12.10 -0.31 3.24
N ILE A 108 -11.19 -1.27 3.36
CA ILE A 108 -10.52 -1.60 4.63
C ILE A 108 -9.70 -0.41 5.11
N SER A 109 -8.99 0.26 4.20
CA SER A 109 -8.18 1.42 4.53
C SER A 109 -9.04 2.57 5.07
N MET A 110 -10.12 2.97 4.38
CA MET A 110 -11.00 4.04 4.85
C MET A 110 -11.70 3.69 6.16
N VAL A 111 -12.19 2.46 6.30
CA VAL A 111 -12.82 1.98 7.54
C VAL A 111 -11.83 1.92 8.68
N SER A 112 -10.55 1.66 8.43
CA SER A 112 -9.54 1.66 9.50
C SER A 112 -9.07 3.07 9.84
N PHE A 113 -8.81 3.93 8.84
CA PHE A 113 -8.17 5.23 9.03
C PHE A 113 -8.98 6.21 9.88
N LEU A 114 -10.29 6.30 9.64
CA LEU A 114 -11.19 7.21 10.37
C LEU A 114 -11.33 6.86 11.88
N PRO A 115 -11.70 5.63 12.26
CA PRO A 115 -11.87 5.26 13.66
C PRO A 115 -10.55 5.15 14.40
N LEU A 116 -9.46 4.66 13.78
CA LEU A 116 -8.15 4.63 14.47
C LEU A 116 -7.70 6.04 14.82
N TYR A 117 -7.81 6.99 13.88
CA TYR A 117 -7.41 8.37 14.15
C TYR A 117 -8.24 8.97 15.29
N GLY A 118 -9.57 8.80 15.24
CA GLY A 118 -10.45 9.28 16.29
C GLY A 118 -10.16 8.66 17.66
N PHE A 119 -9.83 7.37 17.70
CA PHE A 119 -9.49 6.65 18.92
C PHE A 119 -8.14 7.13 19.50
N ILE A 120 -7.10 7.25 18.67
CA ILE A 120 -5.78 7.74 19.09
C ILE A 120 -5.88 9.18 19.61
N LEU A 121 -6.64 10.04 18.92
CA LEU A 121 -6.83 11.42 19.35
C LEU A 121 -7.52 11.51 20.72
N LYS A 122 -8.54 10.67 20.96
CA LYS A 122 -9.18 10.58 22.29
C LYS A 122 -8.18 10.15 23.36
N LEU A 123 -7.39 9.10 23.12
CA LEU A 123 -6.37 8.64 24.07
C LEU A 123 -5.33 9.72 24.39
N LEU A 124 -4.86 10.45 23.37
CA LEU A 124 -3.87 11.52 23.55
C LEU A 124 -4.43 12.74 24.29
N LEU A 125 -5.68 13.10 24.03
CA LEU A 125 -6.34 14.24 24.69
C LEU A 125 -6.77 13.93 26.13
N GLN A 126 -7.09 12.66 26.43
CA GLN A 126 -7.49 12.23 27.77
C GLN A 126 -6.35 12.34 28.80
N ASN A 127 -5.09 12.34 28.35
CA ASN A 127 -3.90 12.41 29.21
C ASN A 127 -3.29 13.82 29.33
N ARG A 128 -3.91 14.88 28.78
CA ARG A 128 -3.45 16.26 29.02
C ARG A 128 -4.15 16.84 30.25
N PRO A 129 -3.46 17.03 31.40
CA PRO A 129 -4.01 17.86 32.47
C PRO A 129 -4.23 19.25 31.88
N MET A 130 -5.46 19.76 32.00
CA MET A 130 -5.76 21.15 31.66
C MET A 130 -4.80 22.04 32.45
N LYS A 131 -3.79 22.63 31.79
CA LYS A 131 -3.12 23.80 32.33
C LYS A 131 -4.17 24.89 32.32
N ALA A 132 -4.82 25.05 33.46
CA ALA A 132 -5.75 26.11 33.74
C ALA A 132 -5.03 27.44 33.47
N SER A 133 -5.35 28.06 32.33
CA SER A 133 -5.18 29.49 32.19
C SER A 133 -6.29 30.12 33.03
N VAL A 134 -5.96 30.44 34.28
CA VAL A 134 -6.81 31.29 35.11
C VAL A 134 -5.97 32.48 35.55
N ALA A 135 -6.32 33.60 34.90
CA ALA A 135 -6.25 34.98 35.35
C ALA A 135 -4.88 35.62 35.65
N SER A 136 -4.43 36.43 34.70
CA SER A 136 -4.01 37.79 35.03
C SER A 136 -5.22 38.57 35.55
N ASN A 137 -5.13 39.12 36.76
CA ASN A 137 -5.53 40.47 37.15
C ASN A 137 -5.19 40.68 38.63
#